data_AF-A0A5E4Q495-F1
#
_entry.id   AF-A0A5E4Q495-F1
#
_cell.length_a   1.000
_cell.length_b   1.000
_cell.length_c   1.000
_cell.angle_alpha   90.00
_cell.angle_beta   90.00
_cell.angle_gamma   90.00
#
_symmetry.space_group_name_H-M   'P 1'
#
loop_
_entity.id
_entity.type
_entity.pdbx_description
1 polymer ?
#
loop_
_entity_poly.entity_id
_entity_poly.type
_entity_poly.pdbx_seq_one_letter_code
_entity_poly.pdbx_strand_id
1 'polypeptide(L)'
;MSKQTEDIISRMDEKLAPLSREVENLKLENKEMRIKITSLEKMRRSNNIILHGIEETEASELQLMKMTTKQINTDLNISLDIRDIN
;
A
#
# COMPACT_ATOMS: atom_id res chain seq x y z
N MET A 1 16.54 -48.95 2.79
CA MET A 1 15.80 -48.48 1.59
C MET A 1 16.35 -49.23 0.39
N SER A 2 15.55 -49.54 -0.64
CA SER A 2 16.11 -50.22 -1.82
C SER A 2 16.93 -49.22 -2.63
N LYS A 3 18.03 -49.66 -3.25
CA LYS A 3 18.91 -48.82 -4.08
C LYS A 3 18.13 -48.10 -5.20
N GLN A 4 17.09 -48.75 -5.72
CA GLN A 4 16.17 -48.17 -6.71
C GLN A 4 15.34 -47.01 -6.15
N THR A 5 14.94 -47.08 -4.88
CA THR A 5 14.19 -46.02 -4.21
C THR A 5 15.05 -44.76 -4.03
N GLU A 6 16.32 -44.92 -3.67
CA GLU A 6 17.27 -43.81 -3.53
C GLU A 6 17.56 -43.11 -4.87
N ASP A 7 17.75 -43.87 -5.95
CA ASP A 7 17.96 -43.31 -7.30
C ASP A 7 16.74 -42.51 -7.80
N ILE A 8 15.53 -42.98 -7.51
CA ILE A 8 14.29 -42.27 -7.88
C ILE A 8 14.19 -40.94 -7.12
N ILE A 9 14.45 -40.95 -5.81
CA ILE A 9 14.40 -39.75 -4.96
C ILE A 9 15.44 -38.73 -5.43
N SER A 10 16.68 -39.16 -5.68
CA SER A 10 17.75 -38.30 -6.16
C SER A 10 17.40 -37.59 -7.48
N ARG A 11 16.85 -38.32 -8.45
CA ARG A 11 16.41 -37.75 -9.73
C ARG A 11 15.21 -36.81 -9.58
N MET A 12 14.35 -37.05 -8.61
CA MET A 12 13.25 -36.13 -8.29
C MET A 12 13.79 -34.84 -7.70
N ASP A 13 14.72 -34.91 -6.75
CA ASP A 13 15.34 -33.75 -6.13
C ASP A 13 16.10 -32.90 -7.16
N GLU A 14 16.85 -33.53 -8.06
CA GLU A 14 17.52 -32.83 -9.17
C GLU A 14 16.54 -32.04 -10.05
N LYS A 15 15.35 -32.60 -10.31
CA LYS A 15 14.32 -31.95 -11.12
C LYS A 15 13.53 -30.89 -10.35
N LEU A 16 13.38 -31.04 -9.04
CA LEU A 16 12.67 -30.08 -8.18
C LEU A 16 13.54 -28.89 -7.79
N ALA A 17 14.86 -29.07 -7.68
CA ALA A 17 15.80 -28.00 -7.34
C ALA A 17 15.69 -26.73 -8.21
N PRO A 18 15.59 -26.78 -9.55
CA PRO A 18 15.38 -25.58 -10.36
C PRO A 18 14.02 -24.92 -10.10
N LEU A 19 12.96 -25.69 -9.88
CA LEU A 19 11.62 -25.16 -9.57
C LEU A 19 11.61 -24.42 -8.24
N SER A 20 12.25 -24.98 -7.21
CA SER A 20 12.38 -24.31 -5.91
C SER A 20 13.13 -22.98 -6.03
N ARG A 21 14.19 -22.92 -6.85
CA ARG A 21 14.92 -21.67 -7.12
C ARG A 21 14.06 -20.64 -7.83
N GLU A 22 13.32 -21.06 -8.86
CA GLU A 22 12.44 -20.18 -9.61
C GLU A 22 11.31 -19.62 -8.73
N VAL A 23 10.74 -20.45 -7.85
CA VAL A 23 9.74 -20.01 -6.88
C VAL A 23 10.29 -18.94 -5.92
N GLU A 24 11.51 -19.11 -5.41
CA GLU A 24 12.13 -18.09 -4.55
C GLU A 24 12.41 -16.79 -5.32
N ASN A 25 12.88 -16.86 -6.56
CA ASN A 25 13.07 -15.68 -7.41
C ASN A 25 11.74 -14.94 -7.63
N LEU A 26 10.67 -15.65 -7.97
CA LEU A 26 9.34 -15.05 -8.16
C LEU A 26 8.81 -14.41 -6.87
N LYS A 27 9.07 -15.01 -5.70
CA LYS A 27 8.70 -14.40 -4.41
C LYS A 27 9.46 -13.10 -4.17
N LEU A 28 10.75 -13.04 -4.50
CA LEU A 28 11.57 -11.83 -4.37
C LEU A 28 11.04 -10.73 -5.29
N GLU A 29 10.80 -11.03 -6.57
CA GLU A 29 10.24 -10.07 -7.52
C GLU A 29 8.85 -9.55 -7.07
N ASN A 30 7.99 -10.45 -6.58
CA ASN A 30 6.68 -10.06 -6.07
C ASN A 30 6.79 -9.11 -4.88
N LYS A 31 7.73 -9.38 -3.97
CA LYS A 31 8.01 -8.50 -2.82
C LYS A 31 8.48 -7.12 -3.28
N GLU A 32 9.42 -7.05 -4.22
CA GLU A 32 9.91 -5.78 -4.76
C GLU A 32 8.80 -4.99 -5.44
N MET A 33 7.96 -5.65 -6.24
CA MET A 33 6.81 -5.02 -6.87
C MET A 33 5.82 -4.45 -5.84
N ARG A 34 5.51 -5.19 -4.78
CA ARG A 34 4.61 -4.72 -3.69
C ARG A 34 5.17 -3.50 -2.97
N ILE A 35 6.48 -3.49 -2.70
CA ILE A 35 7.17 -2.35 -2.09
C ILE A 35 7.06 -1.13 -3.00
N LYS A 36 7.32 -1.30 -4.30
CA LYS A 36 7.23 -0.23 -5.29
C LYS A 36 5.81 0.35 -5.39
N ILE A 37 4.79 -0.50 -5.47
CA ILE A 37 3.38 -0.07 -5.48
C ILE A 37 3.06 0.75 -4.24
N THR A 38 3.40 0.23 -3.05
CA THR A 38 3.14 0.93 -1.78
C THR A 38 3.85 2.29 -1.72
N SER A 39 5.09 2.35 -2.20
CA SER A 39 5.86 3.59 -2.27
C SER A 39 5.21 4.61 -3.21
N LEU A 40 4.78 4.17 -4.39
CA LEU A 40 4.09 5.04 -5.37
C LEU A 40 2.75 5.55 -4.82
N GLU A 41 1.97 4.71 -4.14
CA GLU A 41 0.72 5.13 -3.51
C GLU A 41 0.94 6.15 -2.40
N LYS A 42 1.96 5.94 -1.57
CA LYS A 42 2.37 6.90 -0.53
C LYS A 42 2.81 8.23 -1.13
N MET A 43 3.62 8.18 -2.20
CA MET A 43 4.07 9.38 -2.90
C MET A 43 2.89 10.14 -3.52
N ARG A 44 1.94 9.45 -4.15
CA ARG A 44 0.74 10.06 -4.72
C ARG A 44 -0.13 10.76 -3.67
N ARG A 45 -0.15 10.24 -2.44
CA ARG A 45 -0.95 10.76 -1.33
C ARG A 45 -0.14 11.58 -0.33
N SER A 46 1.11 11.95 -0.66
CA SER A 46 2.04 12.55 0.31
C SER A 46 1.55 13.87 0.89
N ASN A 47 0.71 14.59 0.13
CA ASN A 47 0.18 15.90 0.50
C ASN A 47 -1.30 15.82 0.94
N ASN A 48 -1.87 14.62 1.05
CA ASN A 48 -3.25 14.46 1.46
C ASN A 48 -3.36 14.58 2.98
N ILE A 49 -4.40 15.27 3.45
CA ILE A 49 -4.76 15.33 4.86
C ILE A 49 -5.85 14.27 5.10
N ILE A 50 -5.69 13.48 6.16
CA ILE A 50 -6.69 12.50 6.59
C ILE A 50 -7.34 13.01 7.86
N LEU A 51 -8.65 13.26 7.80
CA LEU A 51 -9.45 13.73 8.93
C LEU A 51 -10.23 12.55 9.51
N HIS A 52 -10.18 12.39 10.83
CA HIS A 52 -10.90 11.33 11.55
C HIS A 52 -11.82 11.95 12.60
N GLY A 53 -12.91 11.26 12.93
CA GLY A 53 -13.82 11.68 14.01
C GLY A 53 -14.70 12.89 13.65
N ILE A 54 -14.82 13.21 12.37
CA ILE A 54 -15.73 14.23 11.86
C ILE A 54 -17.02 13.54 11.39
N GLU A 55 -18.17 14.07 11.80
CA GLU A 55 -19.48 13.58 11.34
C GLU A 55 -19.73 14.04 9.90
N GLU A 56 -19.97 13.10 8.99
CA GLU A 56 -20.26 13.39 7.58
C GLU A 56 -21.70 13.92 7.43
N THR A 57 -21.82 15.24 7.44
CA THR A 57 -23.12 15.94 7.39
C THR A 57 -23.26 16.82 6.15
N GLU A 58 -22.21 16.91 5.34
CA GLU A 58 -22.13 17.84 4.22
C GLU A 58 -22.85 17.30 2.99
N ALA A 59 -23.73 18.12 2.42
CA ALA A 59 -24.52 17.79 1.23
C ALA A 59 -23.91 18.35 -0.07
N SER A 60 -22.78 19.06 0.03
CA SER A 60 -22.08 19.64 -1.12
C SER A 60 -20.60 19.85 -0.83
N GLU A 61 -19.80 19.91 -1.89
CA GLU A 61 -18.37 20.21 -1.82
C GLU A 61 -18.09 21.54 -1.10
N LEU A 62 -18.88 22.58 -1.38
CA LEU A 62 -18.73 23.87 -0.70
C LEU A 62 -18.97 23.77 0.82
N GLN A 63 -19.91 22.93 1.25
CA GLN A 63 -20.15 22.70 2.68
C GLN A 63 -18.98 21.95 3.32
N LEU A 64 -18.47 20.91 2.67
CA LEU A 64 -17.28 20.16 3.11
C LEU A 64 -16.07 21.09 3.26
N MET A 65 -15.84 21.97 2.29
CA MET A 65 -14.74 22.93 2.34
C MET A 65 -14.87 23.91 3.51
N LYS A 66 -16.07 24.46 3.75
CA LYS A 66 -16.33 25.36 4.88
C LYS A 66 -16.21 24.65 6.23
N MET A 67 -16.67 23.41 6.32
CA MET A 67 -16.59 22.64 7.56
C MET A 67 -15.13 22.27 7.86
N THR A 68 -14.39 21.81 6.85
CA THR A 68 -12.97 21.46 6.96
C THR A 68 -12.11 22.66 7.36
N THR A 69 -12.29 23.83 6.71
CA THR A 69 -11.56 25.06 7.07
C THR A 69 -11.86 25.53 8.50
N LYS A 70 -13.13 25.44 8.92
CA LYS A 70 -13.53 25.73 10.30
C LYS A 70 -12.88 24.77 11.29
N GLN A 71 -12.82 23.47 10.97
CA GLN A 71 -12.20 22.46 11.83
C GLN A 71 -10.69 22.69 11.97
N ILE A 72 -9.99 22.94 10.87
CA ILE A 72 -8.55 23.28 10.88
C ILE A 72 -8.29 24.51 11.75
N ASN A 73 -9.12 25.55 11.63
CA ASN A 73 -8.96 26.74 12.47
C ASN A 73 -9.23 26.43 13.95
N THR A 74 -10.23 25.61 14.26
CA THR A 74 -10.57 25.27 15.65
C THR A 74 -9.47 24.43 16.31
N ASP A 75 -8.95 23.44 15.59
CA ASP A 75 -7.99 22.48 16.16
C ASP A 75 -6.55 22.98 16.13
N LEU A 76 -6.18 23.78 15.12
CA LEU A 76 -4.81 24.19 14.86
C LEU A 76 -4.60 25.72 14.92
N ASN A 77 -5.66 26.51 15.08
CA ASN A 77 -5.62 27.98 15.05
C ASN A 77 -5.02 28.56 13.75
N ILE A 78 -5.28 27.87 12.63
CA ILE A 78 -4.87 28.28 11.29
C ILE A 78 -6.10 28.81 10.54
N SER A 79 -6.06 30.10 10.18
CA SER A 79 -7.10 30.71 9.35
C SER A 79 -6.83 30.44 7.87
N LEU A 80 -7.79 29.82 7.18
CA LEU A 80 -7.78 29.56 5.74
C LEU A 80 -8.98 30.24 5.08
N ASP A 81 -8.72 31.04 4.03
CA ASP A 81 -9.76 31.57 3.15
C ASP A 81 -10.01 30.59 1.99
N ILE A 82 -11.20 30.63 1.41
CA ILE A 82 -11.52 29.82 0.21
C ILE A 82 -10.55 30.14 -0.93
N ARG A 83 -10.06 31.38 -1.01
CA ARG A 83 -9.06 31.82 -2.01
C ARG A 83 -7.68 31.18 -1.80
N ASP A 84 -7.39 30.67 -0.60
CA ASP A 84 -6.14 29.96 -0.29
C ASP A 84 -6.18 28.50 -0.76
N ILE A 85 -7.32 28.06 -1.30
CA ILE A 85 -7.59 26.67 -1.69
C ILE A 85 -7.76 26.61 -3.22
N ASN A 86 -6.82 25.92 -3.87
CA ASN A 86 -6.76 25.76 -5.33
C ASN A 86 -7.83 24.80 -5.87
#